data_AF-A0A9D2PT69-F1
#
_entry.id   AF-A0A9D2PT69-F1
#
_cell.length_a   1.000
_cell.length_b   1.000
_cell.length_c   1.000
_cell.angle_alpha   90.00
_cell.angle_beta   90.00
_cell.angle_gamma   90.00
#
_symmetry.space_group_name_H-M   'P 1'
#
loop_
_entity.id
_entity.type
_entity.pdbx_description
1 polymer ?
#
loop_
_entity_poly.entity_id
_entity_poly.type
_entity_poly.pdbx_seq_one_letter_code
_entity_poly.pdbx_strand_id
1 'polypeptide(L)'
;MSFNESIYFKIYADIWGLHKRYFNIRDADDERWETLIKDINTICQKYEGQPEVEFVKALAMAALTEIERVGRETTCSDKLPN
;
A
#
# COMPACT_ATOMS: atom_id res chain seq x y z
N MET A 1 22.75 5.63 -17.33
CA MET A 1 21.44 5.22 -16.79
C MET A 1 21.06 6.19 -15.71
N SER A 2 19.83 6.71 -15.76
CA SER A 2 19.30 7.56 -14.69
C SER A 2 18.45 6.72 -13.74
N PHE A 3 18.42 7.08 -12.45
CA PHE A 3 17.70 6.29 -11.43
C PHE A 3 16.20 6.17 -11.72
N ASN A 4 15.59 7.19 -12.33
CA ASN A 4 14.18 7.21 -12.73
C ASN A 4 13.82 6.16 -13.80
N GLU A 5 14.80 5.58 -14.49
CA GLU A 5 14.59 4.47 -15.44
C GLU A 5 14.74 3.10 -14.77
N SER A 6 15.23 3.05 -13.52
CA SER A 6 15.49 1.82 -12.79
C SER A 6 14.21 1.08 -12.41
N ILE A 7 14.33 -0.22 -12.21
CA ILE A 7 13.24 -1.06 -11.70
C ILE A 7 12.80 -0.59 -10.30
N TYR A 8 13.75 -0.18 -9.46
CA TYR A 8 13.47 0.35 -8.13
C TYR A 8 12.60 1.61 -8.16
N PHE A 9 12.86 2.53 -9.09
CA PHE A 9 12.00 3.72 -9.24
C PHE A 9 10.57 3.33 -9.60
N LYS A 10 10.38 2.34 -10.49
CA LYS A 10 9.04 1.83 -10.84
C LYS A 10 8.35 1.19 -9.64
N ILE A 11 9.08 0.39 -8.86
CA ILE A 11 8.57 -0.24 -7.63
C ILE A 11 8.11 0.84 -6.63
N TYR A 12 8.94 1.86 -6.38
CA TYR A 12 8.58 2.97 -5.52
C TYR A 12 7.35 3.73 -6.04
N ALA A 13 7.28 3.99 -7.35
CA ALA A 13 6.15 4.69 -7.95
C ALA A 13 4.82 3.91 -7.82
N ASP A 14 4.85 2.59 -8.03
CA ASP A 14 3.67 1.74 -7.89
C ASP A 14 3.19 1.69 -6.43
N ILE A 15 4.09 1.45 -5.47
CA ILE A 15 3.73 1.41 -4.05
C ILE A 15 3.29 2.78 -3.53
N TRP A 16 3.93 3.87 -3.99
CA TRP A 16 3.47 5.22 -3.69
C TRP A 16 2.06 5.48 -4.22
N GLY A 17 1.77 5.05 -5.45
CA GLY A 17 0.43 5.13 -6.04
C GLY A 17 -0.61 4.37 -5.21
N LEU A 18 -0.28 3.16 -4.77
CA LEU A 18 -1.10 2.36 -3.86
C LEU A 18 -1.38 3.11 -2.55
N HIS A 19 -0.32 3.55 -1.86
CA HIS A 19 -0.45 4.24 -0.57
C HIS A 19 -1.32 5.49 -0.71
N LYS A 20 -1.07 6.33 -1.73
CA LYS A 20 -1.88 7.51 -1.99
C LYS A 20 -3.36 7.20 -2.21
N ARG A 21 -3.69 6.13 -2.96
CA ARG A 21 -5.08 5.73 -3.28
C ARG A 21 -5.87 5.31 -2.03
N TYR A 22 -5.17 4.72 -1.08
CA TYR A 22 -5.72 4.08 0.12
C TYR A 22 -5.37 4.84 1.41
N PHE A 23 -4.85 6.06 1.28
CA PHE A 23 -4.62 6.92 2.42
C PHE A 23 -5.97 7.24 3.10
N ASN A 24 -6.04 7.00 4.41
CA ASN A 24 -7.21 7.28 5.24
C ASN A 24 -8.48 6.47 4.86
N ILE A 25 -8.34 5.20 4.45
CA ILE A 25 -9.49 4.28 4.43
C ILE A 25 -10.06 4.19 5.86
N ARG A 26 -11.39 4.21 5.97
CA ARG A 26 -12.09 4.01 7.25
C ARG A 26 -12.09 2.53 7.61
N ASP A 27 -11.98 2.22 8.90
CA ASP A 27 -11.99 0.83 9.38
C ASP A 27 -13.24 0.05 8.95
N ALA A 28 -14.41 0.71 8.90
CA ALA A 28 -15.67 0.09 8.49
C ALA A 28 -15.87 -0.09 6.97
N ASP A 29 -14.89 0.28 6.13
CA ASP A 29 -14.99 0.21 4.67
C ASP A 29 -14.39 -1.11 4.13
N ASP A 30 -15.03 -2.24 4.49
CA ASP A 30 -14.56 -3.60 4.18
C ASP A 30 -14.30 -3.82 2.67
N GLU A 31 -15.16 -3.30 1.80
CA GLU A 31 -15.00 -3.42 0.34
C GLU A 31 -13.70 -2.76 -0.15
N ARG A 32 -13.37 -1.60 0.43
CA ARG A 32 -12.15 -0.87 0.09
C ARG A 32 -10.91 -1.57 0.64
N TRP A 33 -10.99 -2.21 1.81
CA TRP A 33 -9.94 -3.06 2.34
C TRP A 33 -9.68 -4.28 1.46
N GLU A 34 -10.73 -4.97 1.01
CA GLU A 34 -10.57 -6.08 0.07
C GLU A 34 -9.92 -5.64 -1.24
N THR A 35 -10.29 -4.45 -1.73
CA THR A 35 -9.71 -3.89 -2.96
C THR A 35 -8.24 -3.52 -2.78
N LEU A 36 -7.85 -2.99 -1.62
CA LEU A 36 -6.44 -2.76 -1.27
C LEU A 36 -5.63 -4.06 -1.33
N ILE A 37 -6.12 -5.14 -0.74
CA ILE A 37 -5.43 -6.44 -0.77
C ILE A 37 -5.31 -6.98 -2.20
N LYS A 38 -6.36 -6.84 -3.03
CA LYS A 38 -6.32 -7.23 -4.46
C LYS A 38 -5.28 -6.41 -5.23
N ASP A 39 -5.21 -5.10 -5.00
CA ASP A 39 -4.23 -4.23 -5.65
C ASP A 39 -2.79 -4.56 -5.21
N ILE A 40 -2.56 -4.83 -3.93
CA ILE A 40 -1.25 -5.29 -3.42
C ILE A 40 -0.82 -6.58 -4.13
N ASN A 41 -1.70 -7.58 -4.19
CA ASN A 41 -1.40 -8.84 -4.87
C ASN A 41 -1.10 -8.63 -6.35
N THR A 42 -1.84 -7.74 -7.01
CA THR A 42 -1.59 -7.37 -8.41
C THR A 42 -0.21 -6.77 -8.61
N ILE A 43 0.23 -5.88 -7.70
CA ILE A 43 1.57 -5.31 -7.74
C ILE A 43 2.63 -6.41 -7.51
N CYS A 44 2.47 -7.27 -6.51
CA CYS A 44 3.41 -8.36 -6.26
C CYS A 44 3.54 -9.31 -7.47
N GLN A 45 2.42 -9.65 -8.12
CA GLN A 45 2.40 -10.49 -9.33
C GLN A 45 3.10 -9.81 -10.52
N LYS A 46 2.96 -8.49 -10.69
CA LYS A 46 3.65 -7.72 -11.74
C LYS A 46 5.18 -7.90 -11.69
N TYR A 47 5.74 -8.11 -10.51
CA TYR A 47 7.18 -8.28 -10.28
C TYR A 47 7.59 -9.73 -10.02
N GLU A 48 6.67 -10.70 -10.15
CA GLU A 48 6.98 -12.11 -9.93
C GLU A 48 8.04 -12.60 -10.91
N GLY A 49 8.99 -13.41 -10.41
CA GLY A 49 10.13 -13.89 -11.17
C GLY A 49 11.26 -12.87 -11.39
N GLN A 50 11.11 -11.62 -10.94
CA GLN A 50 12.19 -10.63 -10.96
C GLN A 50 13.08 -10.75 -9.70
N PRO A 51 14.38 -10.41 -9.78
CA PRO A 51 15.28 -10.41 -8.62
C PRO A 51 14.77 -9.56 -7.45
N GLU A 52 14.03 -8.49 -7.74
CA GLU A 52 13.51 -7.53 -6.78
C GLU A 52 12.17 -7.93 -6.14
N VAL A 53 11.59 -9.09 -6.48
CA VAL A 53 10.25 -9.49 -6.01
C VAL A 53 10.12 -9.47 -4.48
N GLU A 54 11.16 -9.89 -3.75
CA GLU A 54 11.16 -9.86 -2.29
C GLU A 54 11.21 -8.43 -1.73
N PHE A 55 11.88 -7.52 -2.44
CA PHE A 55 11.86 -6.11 -2.10
C PHE A 55 10.47 -5.48 -2.33
N VAL A 56 9.79 -5.86 -3.42
CA VAL A 56 8.40 -5.41 -3.69
C VAL A 56 7.46 -5.87 -2.59
N LYS A 57 7.51 -7.14 -2.20
CA LYS A 57 6.69 -7.69 -1.10
C LYS A 57 6.94 -6.95 0.21
N ALA A 58 8.20 -6.73 0.58
CA ALA A 58 8.54 -6.01 1.80
C ALA A 58 8.00 -4.58 1.80
N LEU A 59 8.15 -3.86 0.69
CA LEU A 59 7.68 -2.48 0.57
C LEU A 59 6.14 -2.39 0.56
N ALA A 60 5.46 -3.33 -0.11
CA ALA A 60 4.00 -3.41 -0.10
C ALA A 60 3.44 -3.70 1.31
N MET A 61 4.07 -4.61 2.06
CA MET A 61 3.68 -4.90 3.44
C MET A 61 3.88 -3.71 4.38
N ALA A 62 4.97 -2.95 4.21
CA ALA A 62 5.20 -1.74 4.96
C ALA A 62 4.12 -0.67 4.67
N ALA A 63 3.75 -0.49 3.40
CA ALA A 63 2.67 0.41 3.01
C ALA A 63 1.31 -0.02 3.59
N LEU A 64 0.97 -1.32 3.50
CA LEU A 64 -0.25 -1.88 4.09
C LEU A 64 -0.32 -1.61 5.60
N THR A 65 0.77 -1.89 6.31
CA THR A 65 0.85 -1.69 7.77
C THR A 65 0.61 -0.24 8.16
N GLU A 66 1.16 0.72 7.39
CA GLU A 66 0.95 2.14 7.64
C GLU A 66 -0.48 2.58 7.32
N ILE A 67 -1.06 2.11 6.21
CA ILE A 67 -2.46 2.38 5.87
C ILE A 67 -3.40 1.88 6.98
N GLU A 68 -3.16 0.67 7.48
CA GLU A 68 -3.90 0.12 8.61
C GLU A 68 -3.75 0.93 9.90
N ARG A 69 -2.53 1.37 10.23
CA ARG A 69 -2.27 2.20 11.41
C ARG A 69 -3.08 3.49 11.34
N VAL A 70 -3.01 4.20 10.21
CA VAL A 70 -3.73 5.45 9.99
C VAL A 70 -5.25 5.23 9.99
N GLY A 71 -5.75 4.19 9.32
CA GLY A 71 -7.19 3.88 9.29
C GLY A 71 -7.78 3.59 10.68
N ARG A 72 -7.04 2.88 11.54
CA ARG A 72 -7.43 2.61 12.93
C ARG A 72 -7.39 3.86 13.82
N GLU A 73 -6.40 4.73 13.63
CA GLU A 73 -6.27 6.00 14.39
C GLU A 73 -7.41 6.99 14.09
N THR A 74 -7.83 7.10 12.83
CA THR A 74 -8.98 7.93 12.43
C THR A 74 -10.25 7.47 13.13
N THR A 75 -10.45 6.15 13.22
CA THR A 75 -11.64 5.54 13.84
C THR A 75 -11.67 5.71 15.37
N CYS A 76 -10.51 5.82 16.02
CA CYS A 76 -10.43 6.07 17.46
C CYS A 76 -10.69 7.55 17.79
N SER A 77 -10.22 8.45 16.93
CA SER A 77 -10.43 9.90 17.07
C SER A 77 -11.89 10.32 16.83
N ASP A 78 -12.58 9.64 15.92
CA ASP A 78 -14.00 9.89 15.60
C ASP A 78 -14.98 9.40 16.70
N LYS A 79 -14.49 8.66 17.71
CA LYS A 79 -15.31 8.08 18.80
C LYS A 79 -15.28 8.88 20.10
N LEU A 80 -14.57 10.01 20.17
CA LEU A 80 -14.61 10.87 21.36
C LEU A 80 -15.83 11.80 21.30
N PRO A 81 -16.80 11.68 22.24
CA PRO A 81 -17.89 12.65 22.31
C PRO A 81 -17.34 14.01 22.75
N ASN A 82 -17.83 15.06 22.10
CA ASN A 82 -17.61 16.47 22.47
C ASN A 82 -18.36 16.81 23.78
#